data_AF-A0A7C2NRA4-F1
#
_entry.id   AF-A0A7C2NRA4-F1
#
_cell.length_a   1.000
_cell.length_b   1.000
_cell.length_c   1.000
_cell.angle_alpha   90.00
_cell.angle_beta   90.00
_cell.angle_gamma   90.00
#
_symmetry.space_group_name_H-M   'P 1'
#
loop_
_entity.id
_entity.type
_entity.pdbx_description
1 polymer ?
#
loop_
_entity_poly.entity_id
_entity_poly.type
_entity_poly.pdbx_seq_one_letter_code
_entity_poly.pdbx_strand_id
1 'polypeptide(L)'
;MEEHGITSDTTVEMYGKFMYPDNADEFPGSAAGDIGAIRCAAIMMYAGVKNVRVLNGGFQSWEDAGYEIDYEDVPKNSVADFGASIPQNPELFVDTPEAKEILASKEAELVSVRSWPEFIGKVS
;
A
#
# COMPACT_ATOMS: atom_id res chain seq x y z
N MET A 1 7.43 -11.99 1.36
CA MET A 1 6.25 -12.20 2.22
C MET A 1 6.53 -13.24 3.30
N GLU A 2 7.22 -14.33 2.96
CA GLU A 2 7.58 -15.42 3.90
C GLU A 2 8.35 -14.95 5.14
N GLU A 3 9.37 -14.10 4.97
CA GLU A 3 10.14 -13.55 6.11
C GLU A 3 9.29 -12.72 7.09
N HIS A 4 8.12 -12.26 6.65
CA HIS A 4 7.17 -11.48 7.44
C HIS A 4 6.01 -12.35 7.98
N GLY A 5 6.05 -13.67 7.78
CA GLY A 5 5.02 -14.59 8.26
C GLY A 5 3.73 -14.60 7.44
N ILE A 6 3.77 -14.09 6.21
CA ILE A 6 2.58 -13.93 5.36
C ILE A 6 2.55 -15.04 4.30
N THR A 7 1.43 -15.76 4.25
CA THR A 7 1.06 -16.72 3.19
C THR A 7 -0.08 -16.16 2.34
N SER A 8 -0.42 -16.82 1.23
CA SER A 8 -1.56 -16.45 0.37
C SER A 8 -2.91 -16.59 1.08
N ASP A 9 -3.01 -17.47 2.08
CA ASP A 9 -4.22 -17.72 2.90
C ASP A 9 -4.25 -16.91 4.20
N THR A 10 -3.17 -16.22 4.55
CA THR A 10 -3.13 -15.34 5.73
C THR A 10 -4.10 -14.18 5.54
N THR A 11 -4.92 -13.89 6.56
CA THR A 11 -5.63 -12.60 6.63
C THR A 11 -4.62 -11.55 7.09
N VAL A 12 -4.36 -10.56 6.23
CA VAL A 12 -3.40 -9.50 6.52
C VAL A 12 -4.15 -8.20 6.81
N GLU A 13 -3.96 -7.67 8.01
CA GLU A 13 -4.51 -6.37 8.42
C GLU A 13 -3.40 -5.31 8.33
N MET A 14 -3.61 -4.32 7.47
CA MET A 14 -2.66 -3.25 7.18
C MET A 14 -3.14 -1.95 7.82
N TYR A 15 -2.22 -1.22 8.42
CA TYR A 15 -2.43 0.15 8.87
C TYR A 15 -1.10 0.90 8.89
N GLY A 16 -1.15 2.23 8.82
CA GLY A 16 0.02 3.05 9.01
C GLY A 16 -0.22 4.20 9.98
N LYS A 17 0.87 4.85 10.39
CA LYS A 17 0.82 6.05 11.25
C LYS A 17 1.03 7.29 10.38
N PHE A 18 0.07 8.21 10.42
CA PHE A 18 0.26 9.55 9.87
C PHE A 18 1.05 10.40 10.86
N MET A 19 2.10 11.06 10.38
CA MET A 19 3.02 11.84 11.22
C MET A 19 3.35 13.21 10.62
N TYR A 20 2.39 13.81 9.89
CA TYR A 20 2.51 15.14 9.28
C TYR A 20 3.73 15.30 8.33
N PRO A 21 3.71 14.69 7.13
CA PRO A 21 4.78 14.84 6.15
C PRO A 21 5.10 16.31 5.80
N ASP A 22 6.39 16.65 5.76
CA ASP A 22 6.89 17.93 5.28
C ASP A 22 7.75 17.72 4.02
N ASN A 23 7.45 18.43 2.94
CA ASN A 23 8.21 18.36 1.69
C ASN A 23 9.64 18.90 1.81
N ALA A 24 9.98 19.59 2.90
CA ALA A 24 11.35 20.03 3.19
C ALA A 24 12.23 18.91 3.77
N ASP A 25 11.64 17.82 4.27
CA ASP A 25 12.39 16.68 4.82
C ASP A 25 13.07 15.84 3.72
N GLU A 26 14.14 15.14 4.08
CA GLU A 26 14.84 14.23 3.15
C GLU A 26 13.94 13.06 2.70
N PHE A 27 13.09 12.57 3.60
CA PHE A 27 12.17 11.46 3.36
C PHE A 27 10.76 11.74 3.88
N PRO A 28 9.99 12.64 3.23
CA PRO A 28 8.63 13.01 3.67
C PRO A 28 7.69 11.80 3.74
N GLY A 29 7.93 10.80 2.87
CA GLY A 29 7.15 9.56 2.82
C GLY A 29 7.22 8.73 4.12
N SER A 30 8.27 8.88 4.93
CA SER A 30 8.39 8.20 6.23
C SER A 30 7.28 8.63 7.21
N ALA A 31 6.67 9.80 7.01
CA ALA A 31 5.56 10.30 7.82
C ALA A 31 4.17 10.03 7.20
N ALA A 32 4.12 9.46 5.99
CA ALA A 32 2.90 9.18 5.25
C ALA A 32 2.45 7.71 5.40
N GLY A 33 2.54 7.17 6.62
CA GLY A 33 2.49 5.72 6.85
C GLY A 33 1.24 5.03 6.33
N ASP A 34 0.07 5.66 6.43
CA ASP A 34 -1.19 5.02 6.01
C ASP A 34 -1.33 4.93 4.48
N ILE A 35 -0.74 5.89 3.74
CA ILE A 35 -0.57 5.77 2.28
C ILE A 35 0.34 4.57 1.97
N GLY A 36 1.43 4.41 2.73
CA GLY A 36 2.32 3.25 2.64
C GLY A 36 1.60 1.93 2.91
N ALA A 37 0.72 1.88 3.91
CA ALA A 37 -0.07 0.69 4.24
C ALA A 37 -1.02 0.29 3.10
N ILE A 38 -1.75 1.24 2.52
CA ILE A 38 -2.64 1.00 1.36
C ILE A 38 -1.82 0.59 0.13
N ARG A 39 -0.64 1.17 -0.09
CA ARG A 39 0.26 0.77 -1.17
C ARG A 39 0.72 -0.68 -1.01
N CYS A 40 1.15 -1.07 0.19
CA CYS A 40 1.52 -2.45 0.50
C CYS A 40 0.32 -3.40 0.36
N ALA A 41 -0.88 -2.98 0.76
CA ALA A 41 -2.10 -3.75 0.58
C ALA A 41 -2.36 -4.07 -0.89
N ALA A 42 -2.27 -3.07 -1.79
CA ALA A 42 -2.40 -3.28 -3.23
C ALA A 42 -1.36 -4.27 -3.78
N ILE A 43 -0.10 -4.17 -3.34
CA ILE A 43 0.97 -5.08 -3.75
C ILE A 43 0.72 -6.51 -3.26
N MET A 44 0.25 -6.68 -2.02
CA MET A 44 -0.11 -8.00 -1.48
C MET A 44 -1.29 -8.63 -2.22
N MET A 45 -2.30 -7.82 -2.57
CA MET A 45 -3.42 -8.27 -3.40
C MET A 45 -2.93 -8.73 -4.78
N TYR A 46 -2.08 -7.94 -5.45
CA TYR A 46 -1.45 -8.33 -6.72
C TYR A 46 -0.68 -9.64 -6.61
N ALA A 47 0.11 -9.78 -5.54
CA ALA A 47 0.91 -10.96 -5.34
C ALA A 47 0.07 -12.22 -5.09
N GLY A 48 -1.10 -12.08 -4.46
CA GLY A 48 -2.07 -13.18 -4.29
C GLY A 48 -2.51 -13.45 -2.86
N VAL A 49 -2.32 -12.52 -1.92
CA VAL A 49 -2.94 -12.62 -0.60
C VAL A 49 -4.45 -12.49 -0.76
N LYS A 50 -5.19 -13.54 -0.40
CA LYS A 50 -6.64 -13.63 -0.66
C LYS A 50 -7.48 -12.71 0.22
N ASN A 51 -6.99 -12.38 1.41
CA ASN A 51 -7.72 -11.55 2.36
C ASN A 51 -6.83 -10.45 2.94
N VAL A 52 -6.83 -9.28 2.27
CA VAL A 52 -6.14 -8.07 2.73
C VAL A 52 -7.17 -7.08 3.26
N ARG A 53 -6.94 -6.54 4.45
CA ARG A 53 -7.77 -5.52 5.10
C ARG A 53 -6.94 -4.29 5.39
N VAL A 54 -7.58 -3.13 5.37
CA VAL A 54 -6.96 -1.86 5.79
C VAL A 54 -7.78 -1.30 6.94
N LEU A 55 -7.13 -0.91 8.03
CA LEU A 55 -7.79 -0.23 9.14
C LEU A 55 -8.19 1.18 8.69
N ASN A 56 -9.50 1.45 8.65
CA ASN A 56 -10.01 2.76 8.25
C ASN A 56 -9.52 3.83 9.24
N GLY A 57 -8.81 4.84 8.73
CA GLY A 57 -8.20 5.93 9.51
C GLY A 57 -6.86 5.57 10.16
N GLY A 58 -6.30 4.39 9.86
CA GLY A 58 -4.96 3.98 10.28
C GLY A 58 -4.79 3.95 11.80
N PHE A 59 -3.56 4.21 12.25
CA PHE A 59 -3.22 4.21 13.67
C PHE A 59 -4.05 5.18 14.51
N GLN A 60 -4.42 6.35 13.96
CA GLN A 60 -5.20 7.35 14.69
C GLN A 60 -6.56 6.78 15.15
N SER A 61 -7.23 6.00 14.29
CA SER A 61 -8.52 5.40 14.65
C SER A 61 -8.41 4.31 15.73
N TRP A 62 -7.24 3.67 15.89
CA TRP A 62 -6.98 2.77 17.01
C TRP A 62 -6.89 3.54 18.33
N GLU A 63 -6.13 4.64 18.33
CA GLU A 63 -5.95 5.52 19.48
C GLU A 63 -7.27 6.20 19.89
N ASP A 64 -8.01 6.73 18.92
CA ASP A 64 -9.32 7.39 19.14
C ASP A 64 -10.36 6.44 19.74
N ALA A 65 -10.25 5.13 19.45
CA ALA A 65 -11.11 4.10 20.03
C ALA A 65 -10.73 3.74 21.48
N GLY A 66 -9.61 4.26 22.00
CA GLY A 66 -9.16 4.06 23.38
C GLY A 66 -8.49 2.70 23.64
N TYR A 67 -7.99 2.04 22.60
CA TYR A 67 -7.25 0.80 22.76
C TYR A 67 -5.81 1.03 23.22
N GLU A 68 -5.22 0.02 23.86
CA GLU A 68 -3.83 0.07 24.34
C GLU A 68 -2.83 0.12 23.17
N ILE A 69 -1.72 0.82 23.37
CA ILE A 69 -0.62 0.94 22.41
C ILE A 69 0.59 0.24 23.02
N ASP A 70 1.15 -0.70 22.26
CA ASP A 70 2.41 -1.37 22.58
C ASP A 70 3.58 -0.66 21.87
N TYR A 71 4.75 -0.67 22.52
CA TYR A 71 6.00 -0.09 22.05
C TYR A 71 7.12 -1.13 21.90
N GLU A 72 6.84 -2.41 22.14
CA GLU A 72 7.78 -3.50 21.94
C GLU A 72 8.15 -3.69 20.46
N ASP A 73 9.43 -4.02 20.20
CA ASP A 73 9.89 -4.47 18.89
C ASP A 73 9.55 -5.95 18.71
N VAL A 74 8.37 -6.22 18.14
CA VAL A 74 7.84 -7.57 17.98
C VAL A 74 8.66 -8.35 16.94
N PRO A 75 9.32 -9.47 17.29
CA PRO A 75 10.08 -10.26 16.34
C PRO A 75 9.16 -10.91 15.30
N LYS A 76 9.62 -10.93 14.04
CA LYS A 76 8.88 -11.55 12.94
C LYS A 76 8.93 -13.08 13.05
N ASN A 77 7.80 -13.73 12.81
CA ASN A 77 7.70 -15.18 12.70
C ASN A 77 7.61 -15.56 11.23
N SER A 78 8.72 -15.98 10.64
CA SER A 78 8.74 -16.36 9.23
C SER A 78 7.93 -17.64 8.96
N VAL A 79 7.43 -17.76 7.73
CA VAL A 79 6.84 -18.99 7.19
C VAL A 79 7.75 -19.58 6.13
N ALA A 80 7.65 -20.89 5.89
CA ALA A 80 8.54 -21.58 4.97
C ALA A 80 8.20 -21.33 3.49
N ASP A 81 6.92 -21.09 3.18
CA ASP A 81 6.41 -20.95 1.82
C ASP A 81 5.20 -20.02 1.78
N PHE A 82 5.12 -19.17 0.76
CA PHE A 82 3.98 -18.27 0.54
C PHE A 82 2.68 -19.03 0.17
N GLY A 83 2.77 -20.22 -0.43
CA GLY A 83 1.61 -21.05 -0.75
C GLY A 83 0.88 -20.68 -2.05
N ALA A 84 1.47 -19.85 -2.91
CA ALA A 84 0.98 -19.55 -4.27
C ALA A 84 2.11 -19.04 -5.16
N SER A 85 1.97 -19.13 -6.49
CA SER A 85 2.87 -18.39 -7.38
C SER A 85 2.58 -16.89 -7.32
N ILE A 86 3.54 -16.05 -7.70
CA ILE A 86 3.39 -14.59 -7.70
C ILE A 86 3.64 -14.08 -9.12
N PRO A 87 2.79 -13.18 -9.66
CA PRO A 87 1.52 -12.68 -9.10
C PRO A 87 0.33 -13.62 -9.34
N GLN A 88 -0.73 -13.49 -8.52
CA GLN A 88 -2.03 -14.14 -8.77
C GLN A 88 -3.08 -13.22 -9.38
N ASN A 89 -2.97 -11.90 -9.16
CA ASN A 89 -3.91 -10.89 -9.69
C ASN A 89 -3.13 -9.86 -10.53
N PRO A 90 -2.50 -10.27 -11.66
CA PRO A 90 -1.66 -9.40 -12.46
C PRO A 90 -2.39 -8.16 -13.00
N GLU A 91 -3.70 -8.25 -13.22
CA GLU A 91 -4.56 -7.18 -13.73
C GLU A 91 -4.70 -5.96 -12.81
N LEU A 92 -4.27 -6.07 -11.54
CA LEU A 92 -4.29 -4.94 -10.60
C LEU A 92 -3.22 -3.89 -10.88
N PHE A 93 -2.17 -4.23 -11.64
CA PHE A 93 -1.09 -3.32 -11.99
C PHE A 93 -0.86 -3.30 -13.49
N VAL A 94 -0.85 -2.09 -14.05
CA VAL A 94 -0.61 -1.82 -15.46
C VAL A 94 0.79 -1.24 -15.62
N ASP A 95 1.57 -1.82 -16.54
CA ASP A 95 2.88 -1.30 -16.91
C ASP A 95 2.80 -0.25 -18.02
N THR A 96 3.88 0.49 -18.22
CA THR A 96 3.97 1.59 -19.20
C THR A 96 3.49 1.23 -20.62
N PRO A 97 3.79 0.04 -21.19
CA PRO A 97 3.28 -0.32 -22.52
C PRO A 97 1.75 -0.35 -22.59
N GLU A 98 1.09 -1.05 -21.66
CA GLU A 98 -0.37 -1.16 -21.60
C GLU A 98 -1.01 0.19 -21.24
N ALA A 99 -0.38 1.00 -20.37
CA ALA A 99 -0.85 2.36 -20.08
C ALA A 99 -0.96 3.24 -21.36
N LYS A 100 -0.06 3.05 -22.34
CA LYS A 100 -0.13 3.75 -23.64
C LYS A 100 -1.29 3.26 -24.51
N GLU A 101 -1.65 1.99 -24.39
CA GLU A 101 -2.82 1.42 -25.08
C GLU A 101 -4.11 1.97 -24.48
N ILE A 102 -4.19 2.09 -23.15
CA ILE A 102 -5.31 2.73 -22.44
C ILE A 102 -5.51 4.17 -22.93
N LEU A 103 -4.43 4.96 -23.05
CA LEU A 103 -4.51 6.35 -23.56
C LEU A 103 -5.03 6.47 -24.99
N ALA A 104 -4.90 5.41 -25.81
CA ALA A 104 -5.41 5.38 -27.18
C ALA A 104 -6.84 4.84 -27.27
N SER A 105 -7.37 4.26 -26.18
CA SER A 105 -8.69 3.64 -26.12
C SER A 105 -9.80 4.69 -25.93
N LYS A 106 -11.02 4.33 -26.33
CA LYS A 106 -12.25 5.08 -26.00
C LYS A 106 -13.02 4.48 -24.82
N GLU A 107 -12.56 3.34 -24.32
CA GLU A 107 -13.25 2.53 -23.30
C GLU A 107 -12.54 2.55 -21.94
N ALA A 108 -11.37 3.20 -21.84
CA ALA A 108 -10.56 3.27 -20.64
C ALA A 108 -9.82 4.63 -20.55
N GLU A 109 -9.42 5.01 -19.34
CA GLU A 109 -8.75 6.28 -19.05
C GLU A 109 -7.65 6.08 -18.00
N LEU A 110 -6.60 6.89 -18.06
CA LEU A 110 -5.60 7.00 -16.99
C LEU A 110 -5.95 8.16 -16.05
N VAL A 111 -6.04 7.88 -14.74
CA VAL A 111 -6.41 8.88 -13.75
C VAL A 111 -5.17 9.41 -13.02
N SER A 112 -4.88 10.71 -13.18
CA SER A 112 -3.78 11.37 -12.47
C SER A 112 -4.19 11.71 -11.02
N VAL A 113 -3.73 10.89 -10.06
CA VAL A 113 -3.91 11.11 -8.61
C VAL A 113 -2.76 11.95 -8.04
N ARG A 114 -2.45 13.07 -8.68
CA ARG A 114 -1.37 14.00 -8.31
C ARG A 114 -1.94 15.30 -7.77
N SER A 115 -1.12 16.08 -7.06
CA SER A 115 -1.52 17.42 -6.64
C SER A 115 -1.71 18.35 -7.84
N TRP A 116 -2.42 19.46 -7.64
CA TRP A 116 -2.62 20.45 -8.69
C TRP A 116 -1.32 21.08 -9.20
N PRO A 117 -0.37 21.54 -8.35
CA PRO A 117 0.91 22.09 -8.80
C PRO A 117 1.71 21.12 -9.67
N GLU A 118 1.69 19.85 -9.32
CA GLU A 118 2.30 18.77 -10.11
C GLU A 118 1.63 18.59 -11.48
N PHE A 119 0.28 18.58 -11.50
CA PHE A 119 -0.49 18.37 -12.73
C PHE A 119 -0.25 19.49 -13.76
N ILE A 120 -0.11 20.74 -13.31
CA ILE A 120 0.18 21.89 -14.18
C ILE A 120 1.68 22.13 -14.39
N GLY A 121 2.56 21.25 -13.89
CA GLY A 121 4.00 21.31 -14.12
C GLY A 121 4.76 22.41 -13.36
N LYS A 122 4.24 22.88 -12.22
CA LYS A 122 4.94 23.87 -11.36
C LYS A 122 5.96 23.24 -10.42
N VAL A 123 5.72 22.00 -10.03
CA VAL A 123 6.59 21.18 -9.17
C VAL A 123 6.66 19.78 -9.75
N SER A 124 7.68 19.02 -9.36
CA SER A 124 7.88 17.64 -9.78
C SER A 124 7.99 16.70 -8.60
#